data_AF-A0A925J476-F1
#
_entry.id   AF-A0A925J476-F1
#
_cell.length_a   1.000
_cell.length_b   1.000
_cell.length_c   1.000
_cell.angle_alpha   90.00
_cell.angle_beta   90.00
_cell.angle_gamma   90.00
#
_symmetry.space_group_name_H-M   'P 1'
#
loop_
_entity.id
_entity.type
_entity.pdbx_description
1 polymer ?
#
loop_
_entity_poly.entity_id
_entity_poly.type
_entity_poly.pdbx_seq_one_letter_code
_entity_poly.pdbx_strand_id
1 'polypeptide(L)'
;MSIIIISAGTVVFGQTDASMRSSSDRRKSNEHETKTVVEMLTKQRLLKEKKDHEEMLKRGEDALTLSKLLEEAFEKNQDISEPDKQKLAALEKLVTKIRKELGGDDDGEGVDLAAVTESKPSTLKEAFTYLQTTTVKLVDELKKTSRFSISVVAIQSSNTVLKLVRFLRLRQ
;
A
#
# COMPACT_ATOMS: atom_id res chain seq x y z
N MET A 1 -30.88 -6.51 -83.24
CA MET A 1 -30.02 -7.01 -84.32
C MET A 1 -28.63 -7.26 -83.76
N SER A 2 -28.09 -8.44 -84.06
CA SER A 2 -26.78 -9.02 -83.75
C SER A 2 -25.61 -8.02 -83.93
N ILE A 3 -24.43 -8.17 -83.34
CA ILE A 3 -23.46 -9.27 -83.54
C ILE A 3 -22.44 -9.30 -82.39
N ILE A 4 -22.12 -10.52 -81.94
CA ILE A 4 -21.00 -10.92 -81.08
C ILE A 4 -19.69 -10.91 -81.91
N ILE A 5 -18.58 -10.40 -81.37
CA ILE A 5 -17.24 -10.87 -81.77
C ILE A 5 -16.37 -11.12 -80.52
N ILE A 6 -15.86 -12.36 -80.46
CA ILE A 6 -14.97 -12.97 -79.48
C ILE A 6 -13.51 -12.73 -79.92
N SER A 7 -12.61 -12.45 -78.98
CA SER A 7 -11.15 -12.56 -79.12
C SER A 7 -10.55 -12.59 -77.70
N ALA A 8 -10.22 -13.75 -77.12
CA ALA A 8 -9.02 -14.57 -77.30
C ALA A 8 -7.72 -13.83 -76.91
N GLY A 9 -7.19 -14.11 -75.71
CA GLY A 9 -5.90 -13.55 -75.26
C GLY A 9 -5.47 -14.02 -73.87
N THR A 10 -4.97 -15.27 -73.81
CA THR A 10 -3.93 -15.80 -72.91
C THR A 10 -3.87 -15.34 -71.45
N VAL A 11 -4.21 -16.28 -70.56
CA VAL A 11 -3.72 -16.40 -69.18
C VAL A 11 -2.18 -16.42 -69.14
N VAL A 12 -1.58 -15.49 -68.41
CA VAL A 12 -0.23 -15.65 -67.84
C VAL A 12 -0.40 -15.79 -66.34
N PHE A 13 -0.34 -17.03 -65.86
CA PHE A 13 -0.11 -17.33 -64.45
C PHE A 13 1.35 -16.99 -64.14
N GLY A 14 1.59 -15.86 -63.49
CA GLY A 14 2.85 -15.62 -62.79
C GLY A 14 2.87 -16.40 -61.48
N GLN A 15 3.50 -17.58 -61.49
CA GLN A 15 4.02 -18.23 -60.29
C GLN A 15 5.46 -17.78 -60.04
N THR A 16 5.91 -17.93 -58.79
CA THR A 16 7.25 -17.64 -58.21
C THR A 16 7.46 -16.15 -57.88
N ASP A 17 7.64 -15.71 -56.63
CA ASP A 17 8.33 -16.33 -55.49
C ASP A 17 7.61 -15.90 -54.19
N ALA A 18 6.72 -16.75 -53.66
CA ALA A 18 6.36 -16.66 -52.25
C ALA A 18 7.45 -17.40 -51.48
N SER A 19 8.60 -16.75 -51.35
CA SER A 19 9.68 -17.23 -50.50
C SER A 19 9.08 -17.59 -49.15
N MET A 20 9.27 -18.85 -48.77
CA MET A 20 8.97 -19.41 -47.47
C MET A 20 9.58 -18.50 -46.38
N ARG A 21 8.85 -17.48 -45.93
CA ARG A 21 9.14 -16.77 -44.70
C ARG A 21 8.81 -17.73 -43.58
N SER A 22 9.83 -18.48 -43.21
CA SER A 22 9.85 -19.45 -42.13
C SER A 22 9.02 -18.95 -40.94
N SER A 23 8.00 -19.72 -40.57
CA SER A 23 7.18 -19.48 -39.38
C SER A 23 8.00 -19.54 -38.07
N SER A 24 9.28 -19.91 -38.14
CA SER A 24 10.22 -19.84 -37.01
C SER A 24 10.60 -18.40 -36.62
N ASP A 25 10.56 -17.44 -37.55
CA ASP A 25 11.05 -16.08 -37.30
C ASP A 25 10.02 -15.23 -36.52
N ARG A 26 8.72 -15.43 -36.78
CA ARG A 26 7.64 -14.81 -35.98
C ARG A 26 7.57 -15.32 -34.55
N ARG A 27 7.96 -16.58 -34.30
CA ARG A 27 7.98 -17.15 -32.93
C ARG A 27 9.11 -16.54 -32.09
N LYS A 28 10.28 -16.31 -32.69
CA LYS A 28 11.43 -15.69 -32.02
C LYS A 28 11.20 -14.21 -31.70
N SER A 29 10.57 -13.45 -32.62
CA SER A 29 10.22 -12.04 -32.39
C SER A 29 9.21 -11.85 -31.24
N ASN A 30 8.15 -12.68 -31.21
CA ASN A 30 7.14 -12.64 -30.13
C ASN A 30 7.72 -12.99 -28.75
N GLU A 31 8.70 -13.90 -28.68
CA GLU A 31 9.31 -14.30 -27.41
C GLU A 31 10.21 -13.20 -26.82
N HIS A 32 10.91 -12.43 -27.68
CA HIS A 32 11.70 -11.29 -27.22
C HIS A 32 10.81 -10.09 -26.81
N GLU A 33 9.76 -9.78 -27.56
CA GLU A 33 8.82 -8.70 -27.22
C GLU A 33 8.06 -8.99 -25.91
N THR A 34 7.61 -10.23 -25.70
CA THR A 34 6.93 -10.63 -24.45
C THR A 34 7.86 -10.58 -23.24
N LYS A 35 9.14 -10.98 -23.39
CA LYS A 35 10.16 -10.84 -22.33
C LYS A 35 10.41 -9.38 -21.95
N THR A 36 10.50 -8.47 -22.92
CA THR A 36 10.69 -7.04 -22.65
C THR A 36 9.50 -6.42 -21.90
N VAL A 37 8.26 -6.78 -22.26
CA VAL A 37 7.06 -6.33 -21.54
C VAL A 37 7.02 -6.86 -20.11
N VAL A 38 7.33 -8.15 -19.90
CA VAL A 38 7.37 -8.77 -18.57
C VAL A 38 8.45 -8.14 -17.69
N GLU A 39 9.65 -7.88 -18.23
CA GLU A 39 10.71 -7.18 -17.53
C GLU A 39 10.33 -5.74 -17.15
N MET A 40 9.65 -5.02 -18.05
CA MET A 40 9.14 -3.67 -17.77
C MET A 40 8.11 -3.67 -16.64
N LEU A 41 7.14 -4.59 -16.68
CA LEU A 41 6.13 -4.72 -15.62
C LEU A 41 6.77 -5.09 -14.27
N THR A 42 7.76 -5.97 -14.30
CA THR A 42 8.50 -6.37 -13.09
C THR A 42 9.27 -5.19 -12.49
N LYS A 43 9.97 -4.41 -13.33
CA LYS A 43 10.65 -3.18 -12.91
C LYS A 43 9.67 -2.17 -12.31
N GLN A 44 8.51 -1.98 -12.92
CA GLN A 44 7.47 -1.07 -12.40
C GLN A 44 6.95 -1.52 -11.03
N ARG A 45 6.70 -2.82 -10.83
CA ARG A 45 6.28 -3.38 -9.53
C ARG A 45 7.33 -3.12 -8.46
N LEU A 46 8.61 -3.41 -8.74
CA LEU A 46 9.70 -3.18 -7.80
C LEU A 46 9.85 -1.71 -7.40
N LEU A 47 9.67 -0.79 -8.35
CA LEU A 47 9.70 0.65 -8.08
C LEU A 47 8.51 1.09 -7.21
N LYS A 48 7.32 0.56 -7.51
CA LYS A 48 6.12 0.83 -6.73
C LYS A 48 6.27 0.32 -5.30
N GLU A 49 6.67 -0.94 -5.11
CA GLU A 49 6.90 -1.53 -3.78
C GLU A 49 7.93 -0.76 -2.96
N LYS A 50 9.00 -0.27 -3.60
CA LYS A 50 9.99 0.59 -2.94
C LYS A 50 9.35 1.89 -2.47
N LYS A 51 8.60 2.57 -3.34
CA LYS A 51 7.92 3.82 -3.01
C LYS A 51 6.89 3.62 -1.90
N ASP A 52 6.08 2.58 -2.00
CA ASP A 52 5.03 2.28 -1.01
C ASP A 52 5.66 2.02 0.37
N HIS A 53 6.78 1.29 0.42
CA HIS A 53 7.52 1.08 1.67
C HIS A 53 8.14 2.38 2.24
N GLU A 54 8.76 3.22 1.40
CA GLU A 54 9.28 4.52 1.85
C GLU A 54 8.16 5.45 2.38
N GLU A 55 6.99 5.45 1.72
CA GLU A 55 5.83 6.19 2.20
C GLU A 55 5.28 5.63 3.52
N MET A 56 5.28 4.30 3.71
CA MET A 56 4.89 3.67 4.97
C MET A 56 5.79 4.13 6.12
N LEU A 57 7.11 4.13 5.91
CA LEU A 57 8.08 4.61 6.90
C LEU A 57 7.86 6.08 7.24
N LYS A 58 7.62 6.92 6.21
CA LYS A 58 7.30 8.33 6.41
C LYS A 58 6.02 8.53 7.24
N ARG A 59 4.96 7.76 6.95
CA ARG A 59 3.72 7.78 7.75
C ARG A 59 3.99 7.40 9.21
N GLY A 60 4.90 6.47 9.44
CA GLY A 60 5.35 6.09 10.79
C GLY A 60 6.00 7.27 11.53
N GLU A 61 6.95 7.96 10.89
CA GLU A 61 7.59 9.14 11.46
C GLU A 61 6.58 10.27 11.74
N ASP A 62 5.69 10.55 10.78
CA ASP A 62 4.62 11.55 10.94
C ASP A 62 3.70 11.19 12.13
N ALA A 63 3.37 9.89 12.30
CA ALA A 63 2.58 9.40 13.42
C ALA A 63 3.30 9.62 14.76
N LEU A 64 4.61 9.37 14.82
CA LEU A 64 5.43 9.61 16.01
C LEU A 64 5.52 11.10 16.36
N THR A 65 5.64 11.97 15.37
CA THR A 65 5.60 13.42 15.60
C THR A 65 4.23 13.82 16.17
N LEU A 66 3.13 13.33 15.61
CA LEU A 66 1.79 13.63 16.13
C LEU A 66 1.59 13.11 17.56
N SER A 67 2.07 11.90 17.88
CA SER A 67 1.93 11.36 19.24
C SER A 67 2.68 12.20 20.27
N LYS A 68 3.87 12.70 19.93
CA LYS A 68 4.64 13.61 20.81
C LYS A 68 3.93 14.95 21.01
N LEU A 69 3.45 15.57 19.93
CA LEU A 69 2.71 16.83 20.02
C LEU A 69 1.43 16.69 20.86
N LEU A 70 0.76 15.53 20.80
CA LEU A 70 -0.42 15.23 21.60
C LEU A 70 -0.07 15.07 23.09
N GLU A 71 1.00 14.35 23.41
CA GLU A 71 1.48 14.21 24.79
C GLU A 71 1.88 15.59 25.37
N GLU A 72 2.67 16.38 24.65
CA GLU A 72 3.08 17.72 25.07
C GLU A 72 1.89 18.67 25.27
N ALA A 73 0.92 18.64 24.35
CA ALA A 73 -0.29 19.46 24.46
C ALA A 73 -1.12 19.07 25.70
N PHE A 74 -1.25 17.77 25.96
CA PHE A 74 -1.95 17.27 27.14
C PHE A 74 -1.19 17.59 28.44
N GLU A 75 0.14 17.45 28.48
CA GLU A 75 0.92 17.80 29.66
C GLU A 75 0.76 19.28 30.03
N LYS A 76 0.70 20.16 29.02
CA LYS A 76 0.54 21.61 29.20
C LYS A 76 -0.87 22.01 29.64
N ASN A 77 -1.90 21.45 29.01
CA ASN A 77 -3.28 21.90 29.20
C ASN A 77 -4.07 21.03 30.18
N GLN A 78 -3.61 19.81 30.46
CA GLN A 78 -4.31 18.76 31.21
C GLN A 78 -5.71 18.43 30.65
N ASP A 79 -5.96 18.81 29.40
CA ASP A 79 -7.23 18.65 28.70
C ASP A 79 -7.01 18.51 27.18
N ILE A 80 -8.01 18.01 26.46
CA ILE A 80 -7.95 17.76 25.02
C ILE A 80 -8.66 18.88 24.26
N SER A 81 -7.88 19.76 23.63
CA SER A 81 -8.42 20.86 22.84
C SER A 81 -8.93 20.41 21.46
N GLU A 82 -9.76 21.21 20.79
CA GLU A 82 -10.19 20.95 19.40
C GLU A 82 -9.01 20.71 18.42
N PRO A 83 -7.92 21.50 18.46
CA PRO A 83 -6.69 21.19 17.71
C PRO A 83 -6.09 19.81 18.01
N ASP A 84 -6.23 19.30 19.24
CA ASP A 84 -5.68 17.98 19.61
C ASP A 84 -6.59 16.86 19.11
N LYS A 85 -7.90 17.09 19.05
CA LYS A 85 -8.85 16.15 18.41
C LYS A 85 -8.54 15.97 16.92
N GLN A 86 -8.19 17.06 16.22
CA GLN A 86 -7.77 16.98 14.82
C GLN A 86 -6.47 16.20 14.65
N LYS A 87 -5.49 16.38 15.56
CA LYS A 87 -4.26 15.60 15.57
C LYS A 87 -4.51 14.11 15.86
N LEU A 88 -5.41 13.78 16.79
CA LEU A 88 -5.84 12.39 17.05
C LEU A 88 -6.47 11.75 15.80
N ALA A 89 -7.35 12.47 15.10
CA ALA A 89 -7.95 11.97 13.86
C ALA A 89 -6.92 11.78 12.74
N ALA A 90 -5.94 12.68 12.63
CA ALA A 90 -4.82 12.54 11.70
C ALA A 90 -3.95 11.31 12.03
N LEU A 91 -3.65 11.11 13.32
CA LEU A 91 -2.92 9.94 13.80
C LEU A 91 -3.67 8.63 13.49
N GLU A 92 -4.97 8.56 13.76
CA GLU A 92 -5.81 7.41 13.42
C GLU A 92 -5.72 7.08 11.93
N LYS A 93 -5.79 8.10 11.07
CA LYS A 93 -5.72 7.94 9.61
C LYS A 93 -4.36 7.41 9.16
N LEU A 94 -3.26 7.91 9.71
CA LEU A 94 -1.90 7.43 9.37
C LEU A 94 -1.73 5.97 9.78
N VAL A 95 -2.09 5.64 11.02
CA VAL A 95 -1.93 4.29 11.58
C VAL A 95 -2.84 3.28 10.89
N THR A 96 -4.06 3.69 10.49
CA THR A 96 -4.94 2.83 9.69
C THR A 96 -4.31 2.47 8.34
N LYS A 97 -3.66 3.44 7.67
CA LYS A 97 -2.95 3.16 6.40
C LYS A 97 -1.77 2.23 6.62
N ILE A 98 -0.96 2.47 7.64
CA ILE A 98 0.16 1.60 8.02
C ILE A 98 -0.34 0.17 8.26
N ARG A 99 -1.41 -0.01 9.05
CA ARG A 99 -2.00 -1.33 9.30
C ARG A 99 -2.40 -2.04 8.01
N LYS A 100 -3.06 -1.34 7.09
CA LYS A 100 -3.48 -1.89 5.79
C LYS A 100 -2.28 -2.29 4.93
N GLU A 101 -1.24 -1.48 4.90
CA GLU A 101 0.01 -1.77 4.17
C GLU A 101 0.76 -2.97 4.76
N LEU A 102 0.66 -3.19 6.07
CA LEU A 102 1.15 -4.39 6.74
C LEU A 102 0.25 -5.62 6.54
N GLY A 103 -0.85 -5.51 5.80
CA GLY A 103 -1.78 -6.63 5.55
C GLY A 103 -2.74 -6.91 6.71
N GLY A 104 -2.95 -5.96 7.62
CA GLY A 104 -4.02 -6.06 8.60
C GLY A 104 -5.37 -5.75 7.97
N ASP A 105 -6.34 -6.65 8.15
CA ASP A 105 -7.64 -6.57 7.49
C ASP A 105 -8.49 -5.38 7.96
N ASP A 106 -9.37 -4.87 7.09
CA ASP A 106 -10.30 -3.76 7.38
C ASP A 106 -11.67 -4.23 7.85
N ASP A 107 -11.91 -5.55 7.84
CA ASP A 107 -13.13 -6.20 8.28
C ASP A 107 -13.47 -5.72 9.68
N GLY A 108 -14.54 -4.92 9.74
CA GLY A 108 -14.94 -4.06 10.85
C GLY A 108 -15.36 -4.77 12.13
N GLU A 109 -14.88 -5.98 12.39
CA GLU A 109 -14.93 -6.57 13.71
C GLU A 109 -13.89 -5.87 14.57
N GLY A 110 -14.39 -5.29 15.66
CA GLY A 110 -13.64 -4.41 16.52
C GLY A 110 -12.25 -4.98 16.78
N VAL A 111 -11.25 -4.11 16.77
CA VAL A 111 -9.99 -4.41 17.45
C VAL A 111 -10.41 -4.75 18.87
N ASP A 112 -10.56 -6.05 19.17
CA ASP A 112 -11.30 -6.50 20.34
C ASP A 112 -10.68 -5.83 21.53
N LEU A 113 -11.42 -4.94 22.21
CA LEU A 113 -10.92 -4.24 23.39
C LEU A 113 -10.47 -5.24 24.47
N ALA A 114 -10.88 -6.50 24.35
CA ALA A 114 -10.48 -7.64 25.18
C ALA A 114 -9.16 -8.34 24.75
N ALA A 115 -8.70 -8.18 23.50
CA ALA A 115 -7.59 -8.96 22.96
C ALA A 115 -6.18 -8.35 23.18
N VAL A 116 -6.07 -7.25 23.94
CA VAL A 116 -4.76 -6.75 24.41
C VAL A 116 -4.79 -6.81 25.93
N THR A 117 -4.16 -7.85 26.47
CA THR A 117 -3.96 -8.11 27.90
C THR A 117 -2.97 -7.14 28.56
N GLU A 118 -2.48 -6.13 27.84
CA GLU A 118 -1.61 -5.10 28.41
C GLU A 118 -2.42 -3.89 28.85
N SER A 119 -2.58 -3.76 30.17
CA SER A 119 -2.95 -2.57 30.93
C SER A 119 -3.76 -1.51 30.17
N LYS A 120 -5.08 -1.61 30.22
CA LYS A 120 -5.97 -0.50 29.84
C LYS A 120 -5.58 0.73 30.69
N PRO A 121 -5.16 1.85 30.09
CA PRO A 121 -4.77 3.03 30.86
C PRO A 121 -5.95 3.51 31.70
N SER A 122 -5.69 3.74 32.98
CA SER A 122 -6.72 4.10 33.96
C SER A 122 -7.01 5.60 33.95
N THR A 123 -6.00 6.40 33.58
CA THR A 123 -6.04 7.85 33.48
C THR A 123 -5.78 8.34 32.05
N LEU A 124 -6.20 9.59 31.74
CA LEU A 124 -5.91 10.21 30.44
C LEU A 124 -4.41 10.42 30.22
N LYS A 125 -3.67 10.77 31.28
CA LYS A 125 -2.22 10.94 31.24
C LYS A 125 -1.52 9.64 30.83
N GLU A 126 -1.86 8.54 31.50
CA GLU A 126 -1.35 7.21 31.15
C GLU A 126 -1.68 6.84 29.70
N ALA A 127 -2.86 7.21 29.21
CA ALA A 127 -3.27 6.92 27.83
C ALA A 127 -2.40 7.68 26.81
N PHE A 128 -2.05 8.94 27.05
CA PHE A 128 -1.16 9.70 26.16
C PHE A 128 0.29 9.19 26.19
N THR A 129 0.84 8.88 27.36
CA THR A 129 2.18 8.29 27.47
C THR A 129 2.25 6.91 26.83
N TYR A 130 1.21 6.09 27.03
CA TYR A 130 1.14 4.76 26.40
C TYR A 130 0.92 4.85 24.89
N LEU A 131 0.16 5.85 24.40
CA LEU A 131 0.03 6.15 22.97
C LEU A 131 1.39 6.49 22.36
N GLN A 132 2.17 7.36 23.00
CA GLN A 132 3.49 7.77 22.53
C GLN A 132 4.46 6.58 22.53
N THR A 133 4.54 5.82 23.64
CA THR A 133 5.39 4.64 23.76
C THR A 133 5.06 3.57 22.71
N THR A 134 3.77 3.29 22.50
CA THR A 134 3.34 2.31 21.50
C THR A 134 3.62 2.79 20.08
N THR A 135 3.51 4.09 19.82
CA THR A 135 3.85 4.69 18.52
C THR A 135 5.35 4.62 18.24
N VAL A 136 6.21 4.83 19.24
CA VAL A 136 7.66 4.58 19.14
C VAL A 136 7.93 3.13 18.75
N LYS A 137 7.34 2.18 19.49
CA LYS A 137 7.46 0.75 19.19
C LYS A 137 7.01 0.41 17.77
N LEU A 138 5.88 0.98 17.32
CA LEU A 138 5.40 0.81 15.95
C LEU A 138 6.47 1.26 14.94
N VAL A 139 6.99 2.48 15.07
CA VAL A 139 7.99 3.02 14.14
C VAL A 139 9.28 2.21 14.15
N ASP A 140 9.75 1.79 15.32
CA ASP A 140 10.94 0.96 15.44
C ASP A 140 10.76 -0.40 14.75
N GLU A 141 9.58 -0.99 14.85
CA GLU A 141 9.25 -2.23 14.13
C GLU A 141 9.12 -2.00 12.63
N LEU A 142 8.51 -0.89 12.19
CA LEU A 142 8.45 -0.54 10.76
C LEU A 142 9.85 -0.41 10.15
N LYS A 143 10.80 0.23 10.86
CA LYS A 143 12.20 0.36 10.42
C LYS A 143 12.93 -0.97 10.27
N LYS A 144 12.48 -2.00 10.98
CA LYS A 144 13.03 -3.37 10.86
C LYS A 144 12.39 -4.17 9.72
N THR A 145 11.27 -3.70 9.17
CA THR A 145 10.63 -4.37 8.03
C THR A 145 11.34 -4.08 6.72
N SER A 146 11.31 -5.06 5.82
CA SER A 146 11.64 -4.92 4.41
C SER A 146 10.34 -4.82 3.59
N ARG A 147 10.43 -4.29 2.36
CA ARG A 147 9.35 -4.27 1.36
C ARG A 147 8.72 -5.64 1.05
N PHE A 148 9.36 -6.73 1.46
CA PHE A 148 8.89 -8.11 1.25
C PHE A 148 8.51 -8.84 2.54
N SER A 149 8.49 -8.16 3.69
CA SER A 149 8.21 -8.77 4.99
C SER A 149 7.11 -8.04 5.73
N ILE A 150 6.26 -8.79 6.41
CA ILE A 150 5.21 -8.27 7.28
C ILE A 150 5.61 -8.50 8.73
N SER A 151 5.57 -7.46 9.56
CA SER A 151 5.82 -7.58 11.00
C SER A 151 4.50 -7.73 11.77
N VAL A 152 4.32 -8.88 12.41
CA VAL A 152 3.20 -9.14 13.33
C VAL A 152 3.21 -8.16 14.49
N VAL A 153 4.39 -7.81 15.00
CA VAL A 153 4.54 -6.85 16.10
C VAL A 153 4.11 -5.45 15.63
N ALA A 154 4.45 -5.03 14.41
CA ALA A 154 3.99 -3.77 13.86
C ALA A 154 2.46 -3.73 13.66
N ILE A 155 1.83 -4.84 13.26
CA ILE A 155 0.37 -4.95 13.18
C ILE A 155 -0.25 -4.81 14.58
N GLN A 156 0.27 -5.53 15.57
CA GLN A 156 -0.21 -5.47 16.96
C GLN A 156 -0.06 -4.06 17.53
N SER A 157 1.12 -3.43 17.37
CA SER A 157 1.35 -2.06 17.80
C SER A 157 0.42 -1.06 17.09
N SER A 158 0.18 -1.22 15.79
CA SER A 158 -0.79 -0.39 15.05
C SER A 158 -2.21 -0.53 15.62
N ASN A 159 -2.63 -1.76 15.92
CA ASN A 159 -3.92 -2.03 16.53
C ASN A 159 -4.06 -1.40 17.92
N THR A 160 -3.02 -1.48 18.75
CA THR A 160 -2.99 -0.84 20.06
C THR A 160 -3.07 0.68 19.95
N VAL A 161 -2.33 1.30 19.03
CA VAL A 161 -2.42 2.75 18.80
C VAL A 161 -3.84 3.15 18.38
N LEU A 162 -4.48 2.42 17.47
CA LEU A 162 -5.86 2.70 17.05
C LEU A 162 -6.86 2.59 18.22
N LYS A 163 -6.69 1.58 19.10
CA LYS A 163 -7.50 1.44 20.31
C LYS A 163 -7.33 2.63 21.25
N LEU A 164 -6.09 3.08 21.46
CA LEU A 164 -5.80 4.22 22.34
C LEU A 164 -6.37 5.53 21.79
N VAL A 165 -6.23 5.76 20.48
CA VAL A 165 -6.85 6.94 19.85
C VAL A 165 -8.37 6.91 20.01
N ARG A 166 -9.01 5.75 19.78
CA ARG A 166 -10.46 5.59 20.00
C ARG A 166 -10.86 5.81 21.46
N PHE A 167 -10.09 5.27 22.40
CA PHE A 167 -10.31 5.47 23.83
C PHE A 167 -10.25 6.96 24.22
N LEU A 168 -9.21 7.68 23.77
CA LEU A 168 -9.05 9.12 24.00
C LEU A 168 -10.17 9.94 23.35
N ARG A 169 -10.73 9.47 22.22
CA ARG A 169 -11.88 10.07 21.54
C ARG A 169 -13.23 9.84 22.22
N LEU A 170 -13.37 8.76 23.01
CA LEU A 170 -14.61 8.40 23.69
C LEU A 170 -14.70 8.94 25.13
N ARG A 171 -13.58 9.25 25.77
CA ARG A 171 -13.50 9.71 27.17
C ARG A 171 -13.60 11.24 27.34
N GLN A 172 -14.05 11.93 26.30
CA GLN A 172 -14.22 13.37 26.22
C GLN A 172 -15.70 13.73 26.13
#